data_AF-A0A2J6T3Z7-F1
#
_entry.id   AF-A0A2J6T3Z7-F1
#
_cell.length_a   1.000
_cell.length_b   1.000
_cell.length_c   1.000
_cell.angle_alpha   90.00
_cell.angle_beta   90.00
_cell.angle_gamma   90.00
#
_symmetry.space_group_name_H-M   'P 1'
#
loop_
_entity.id
_entity.type
_entity.pdbx_description
1 polymer ?
#
loop_
_entity_poly.entity_id
_entity_poly.type
_entity_poly.pdbx_seq_one_letter_code
_entity_poly.pdbx_strand_id
1 'polypeptide(L)'
;MKVLVTPKFGGLIISSPELVSYEVCKDTRCLKPVAIAIVPTSSNGIHLRKSLHQSLDSTFPITFHDQIPGSNATAAEVRRWIKLWFLEHGVSPKVTSMALKKSINRLEWDGEYLWKHSKHEMQRYLKDLGFSEATTTLLGRDIVEARTRFEVWRLVVKLLLSVALVLLAVYVGYQLLYQ
;
A
#
# COMPACT_ATOMS: atom_id res chain seq x y z
N MET A 1 7.87 1.49 -7.29
CA MET A 1 8.93 1.12 -6.33
C MET A 1 8.29 1.22 -4.94
N LYS A 2 8.09 0.10 -4.22
CA LYS A 2 7.40 0.08 -2.92
C LYS A 2 8.34 0.52 -1.80
N VAL A 3 7.89 1.48 -1.01
CA VAL A 3 8.61 2.10 0.11
C VAL A 3 7.70 1.96 1.33
N LEU A 4 8.10 1.16 2.32
CA LEU A 4 7.35 0.93 3.54
C LEU A 4 8.04 1.64 4.70
N VAL A 5 7.38 2.60 5.36
CA VAL A 5 7.97 3.29 6.51
C VAL A 5 7.68 2.47 7.76
N THR A 6 8.72 1.90 8.38
CA THR A 6 8.56 1.02 9.55
C THR A 6 9.19 1.65 10.79
N PRO A 7 8.46 1.79 11.91
CA PRO A 7 9.05 2.24 13.15
C PRO A 7 9.91 1.12 13.77
N LYS A 8 11.15 1.48 14.11
CA LYS A 8 12.10 0.65 14.83
C LYS A 8 12.37 1.29 16.18
N PHE A 9 12.08 0.53 17.23
CA PHE A 9 12.25 0.95 18.61
C PHE A 9 13.64 0.54 19.08
N GLY A 10 14.46 1.52 19.46
CA GLY A 10 15.68 1.26 20.23
C GLY A 10 15.31 0.74 21.63
N GLY A 11 16.06 -0.23 22.15
CA GLY A 11 15.68 -1.06 23.28
C GLY A 11 15.17 -0.36 24.56
N LEU A 12 14.29 -1.10 25.24
CA LEU A 12 13.69 -0.92 26.57
C LEU A 12 14.52 -0.11 27.58
N ILE A 13 14.07 1.09 27.91
CA ILE A 13 14.29 1.70 29.24
C ILE A 13 13.00 2.45 29.63
N ILE A 14 12.28 1.93 30.62
CA ILE A 14 10.94 2.40 31.08
C ILE A 14 10.97 3.84 31.67
N SER A 15 12.15 4.45 31.78
CA SER A 15 12.37 5.77 32.40
C SER A 15 13.08 6.80 31.50
N SER A 16 13.27 6.53 30.20
CA SER A 16 13.88 7.49 29.26
C SER A 16 13.00 7.72 28.03
N PRO A 17 13.11 8.87 27.36
CA PRO A 17 12.40 9.08 26.11
C PRO A 17 12.85 8.04 25.08
N GLU A 18 11.89 7.37 24.45
CA GLU A 18 12.12 6.31 23.48
C GLU A 18 12.58 6.90 22.15
N LEU A 19 13.69 6.40 21.62
CA LEU A 19 14.14 6.74 20.29
C LEU A 19 13.39 5.87 19.27
N VAL A 20 12.54 6.48 18.47
CA VAL A 20 11.79 5.85 17.39
C VAL A 20 12.43 6.24 16.07
N SER A 21 12.97 5.26 15.35
CA SER A 21 13.51 5.47 14.00
C SER A 21 12.54 4.96 12.96
N TYR A 22 12.26 5.76 11.94
CA TYR A 22 11.41 5.39 10.81
C TYR A 22 12.29 5.08 9.62
N GLU A 23 12.33 3.81 9.21
CA GLU A 23 13.14 3.33 8.09
C GLU A 23 12.25 3.06 6.88
N VAL A 24 12.73 3.42 5.68
CA VAL A 24 12.05 3.06 4.43
C VAL A 24 12.53 1.69 4.00
N CYS A 25 11.63 0.71 3.92
CA CYS A 25 11.95 -0.64 3.50
C CYS A 25 11.44 -0.93 2.09
N LYS A 26 12.30 -1.60 1.30
CA LYS A 26 11.95 -2.20 0.01
C LYS A 26 12.06 -3.71 0.18
N ASP A 27 10.93 -4.40 0.04
CA ASP A 27 10.79 -5.84 0.26
C ASP A 27 11.21 -6.26 1.68
N THR A 28 12.40 -6.82 1.86
CA THR A 28 12.99 -7.20 3.17
C THR A 28 14.19 -6.35 3.57
N ARG A 29 14.64 -5.43 2.72
CA ARG A 29 15.78 -4.55 2.98
C ARG A 29 15.28 -3.17 3.39
N CYS A 30 15.57 -2.80 4.63
CA CYS A 30 15.37 -1.43 5.11
C CYS A 30 16.55 -0.55 4.68
N LEU A 31 16.22 0.57 4.03
CA LEU A 31 17.14 1.65 3.70
C LEU A 31 17.45 2.46 4.96
N LYS A 32 18.34 3.46 4.80
CA LYS A 32 18.72 4.40 5.86
C LYS A 32 17.49 5.03 6.53
N PRO A 33 17.59 5.35 7.83
CA PRO A 33 16.51 6.00 8.56
C PRO A 33 16.16 7.34 7.92
N VAL A 34 14.86 7.56 7.69
CA VAL A 34 14.33 8.76 7.02
C VAL A 34 13.82 9.77 8.04
N ALA A 35 13.43 9.30 9.23
CA ALA A 35 13.16 10.16 10.37
C ALA A 35 13.59 9.46 11.67
N ILE A 36 13.98 10.24 12.67
CA ILE A 36 14.25 9.78 14.03
C ILE A 36 13.51 10.74 14.96
N ALA A 37 12.67 10.21 15.84
CA ALA A 37 11.93 10.98 16.82
C ALA A 37 12.26 10.49 18.23
N ILE A 38 12.42 11.43 19.15
CA ILE A 38 12.58 11.17 20.57
C ILE A 38 11.21 11.35 21.20
N VAL A 39 10.58 10.25 21.62
CA VAL A 39 9.21 10.24 22.12
C VAL A 39 9.23 10.08 23.64
N PRO A 40 8.74 11.06 24.42
CA PRO A 40 8.68 10.93 25.88
C PRO A 40 7.73 9.79 26.28
N THR A 41 7.97 9.10 27.40
CA THR A 41 7.14 7.98 27.86
C THR A 41 5.81 8.38 28.52
N SER A 42 5.53 9.69 28.62
CA SER A 42 4.29 10.22 29.16
C SER A 42 3.11 10.09 28.19
N SER A 43 1.89 10.35 28.67
CA SER A 43 0.67 10.39 27.84
C SER A 43 0.82 11.29 26.61
N ASN A 44 1.58 12.38 26.73
CA ASN A 44 1.90 13.29 25.62
C ASN A 44 2.72 12.60 24.53
N GLY A 45 3.56 11.60 24.84
CA GLY A 45 4.31 10.83 23.86
C GLY A 45 3.45 9.89 23.03
N ILE A 46 2.37 9.34 23.60
CA ILE A 46 1.39 8.54 22.85
C ILE A 46 0.71 9.42 21.78
N HIS A 47 0.34 10.65 22.15
CA HIS A 47 -0.21 11.63 21.21
C HIS A 47 0.83 12.03 20.15
N LEU A 48 2.07 12.30 20.57
CA LEU A 48 3.15 12.64 19.65
C LEU A 48 3.40 11.51 18.64
N ARG A 49 3.43 10.24 19.08
CA ARG A 49 3.61 9.07 18.21
C ARG A 49 2.48 8.94 17.20
N LYS A 50 1.23 9.15 17.61
CA LYS A 50 0.07 9.16 16.70
C LYS A 50 0.16 10.28 15.68
N SER A 51 0.45 11.51 16.12
CA SER A 51 0.58 12.66 15.23
C SER A 51 1.77 12.53 14.27
N LEU A 52 2.89 11.94 14.71
CA LEU A 52 4.05 11.71 13.85
C LEU A 52 3.75 10.65 12.78
N HIS A 53 3.07 9.56 13.17
CA HIS A 53 2.64 8.54 12.23
C HIS A 53 1.67 9.10 11.21
N GLN A 54 0.67 9.86 11.68
CA GLN A 54 -0.32 10.51 10.83
C GLN A 54 0.29 11.57 9.91
N SER A 55 1.29 12.32 10.39
CA SER A 55 2.05 13.28 9.59
C SER A 55 2.91 12.57 8.54
N LEU A 56 3.60 11.48 8.88
CA LEU A 56 4.35 10.66 7.93
C LEU A 56 3.45 10.00 6.88
N ASP A 57 2.28 9.49 7.28
CA ASP A 57 1.25 8.97 6.36
C ASP A 57 0.71 10.06 5.43
N SER A 58 0.58 11.30 5.92
CA SER A 58 0.15 12.44 5.10
C SER A 58 1.24 13.00 4.18
N THR A 59 2.51 12.84 4.56
CA THR A 59 3.69 13.34 3.81
C THR A 59 4.15 12.32 2.76
N PHE A 60 3.90 11.04 2.99
CA PHE A 60 4.08 9.94 2.04
C PHE A 60 2.72 9.27 1.77
N PRO A 61 1.84 9.88 0.96
CA PRO A 61 0.52 9.32 0.69
C PRO A 61 0.67 8.21 -0.34
N ILE A 62 1.19 7.07 0.11
CA ILE A 62 0.93 5.80 -0.53
C ILE A 62 0.37 4.95 0.59
N THR A 63 -0.92 5.13 0.88
CA THR A 63 -1.63 4.09 1.63
C THR A 63 -1.39 2.80 0.87
N PHE A 64 -1.10 1.72 1.60
CA PHE A 64 -0.77 0.43 1.01
C PHE A 64 -1.87 -0.08 0.04
N HIS A 65 -3.07 0.49 0.16
CA HIS A 65 -4.25 0.37 -0.71
C HIS A 65 -4.14 0.97 -2.12
N ASP A 66 -3.31 2.00 -2.33
CA ASP A 66 -3.16 2.63 -3.65
C ASP A 66 -2.40 1.75 -4.64
N GLN A 67 -1.86 0.61 -4.20
CA GLN A 67 -1.16 -0.35 -5.05
C GLN A 67 -1.77 -1.74 -4.90
N ILE A 68 -2.89 -1.96 -5.61
CA ILE A 68 -3.35 -3.30 -5.95
C ILE A 68 -2.14 -4.11 -6.49
N PRO A 69 -1.97 -5.39 -6.11
CA PRO A 69 -0.91 -6.22 -6.65
C PRO A 69 -0.91 -6.17 -8.18
N GLY A 70 0.27 -6.07 -8.79
CA GLY A 70 0.40 -6.07 -10.25
C GLY A 70 -0.14 -7.36 -10.86
N SER A 71 -0.41 -7.37 -12.16
CA SER A 71 -0.97 -8.54 -12.85
C SER A 71 -0.08 -9.80 -12.79
N ASN A 72 1.20 -9.63 -12.49
CA ASN A 72 2.17 -10.71 -12.29
C ASN A 72 2.31 -11.16 -10.82
N ALA A 73 1.52 -10.64 -9.89
CA ALA A 73 1.59 -11.02 -8.50
C ALA A 73 1.14 -12.48 -8.30
N THR A 74 1.82 -13.19 -7.42
CA THR A 74 1.47 -14.56 -7.03
C THR A 74 0.25 -14.57 -6.10
N ALA A 75 -0.42 -15.73 -6.01
CA ALA A 75 -1.52 -15.89 -5.07
C ALA A 75 -1.11 -15.68 -3.60
N ALA A 76 0.15 -15.96 -3.24
CA ALA A 76 0.67 -15.67 -1.91
C ALA A 76 0.73 -14.16 -1.62
N GLU A 77 1.17 -13.37 -2.60
CA GLU A 77 1.22 -11.91 -2.49
C GLU A 77 -0.17 -11.29 -2.42
N VAL A 78 -1.12 -11.78 -3.24
CA VAL A 78 -2.52 -11.35 -3.18
C VAL A 78 -3.14 -11.67 -1.83
N ARG A 79 -2.96 -12.90 -1.31
CA ARG A 79 -3.43 -13.25 0.04
C ARG A 79 -2.83 -12.37 1.12
N ARG A 80 -1.54 -12.05 1.03
CA ARG A 80 -0.88 -11.11 1.96
C ARG A 80 -1.49 -9.73 1.87
N TRP A 81 -1.75 -9.24 0.66
CA TRP A 81 -2.40 -7.95 0.43
C TRP A 81 -3.82 -7.90 1.02
N ILE A 82 -4.65 -8.93 0.80
CA ILE A 82 -5.99 -9.01 1.39
C ILE A 82 -5.94 -9.03 2.93
N LYS A 83 -4.99 -9.76 3.54
CA LYS A 83 -4.82 -9.76 5.01
C LYS A 83 -4.53 -8.37 5.57
N LEU A 84 -3.75 -7.57 4.85
CA LEU A 84 -3.43 -6.19 5.23
C LEU A 84 -4.66 -5.29 5.06
N TRP A 85 -5.41 -5.45 3.95
CA TRP A 85 -6.68 -4.74 3.76
C TRP A 85 -7.66 -4.96 4.92
N PHE A 86 -7.79 -6.20 5.43
CA PHE A 86 -8.63 -6.49 6.60
C PHE A 86 -8.15 -5.79 7.88
N LEU A 87 -6.84 -5.82 8.14
CA LEU A 87 -6.25 -5.16 9.31
C LEU A 87 -6.55 -3.65 9.32
N GLU A 88 -6.45 -2.99 8.17
CA GLU A 88 -6.65 -1.55 8.02
C GLU A 88 -8.14 -1.16 8.18
N HIS A 89 -9.07 -2.04 7.80
CA HIS A 89 -10.51 -1.86 8.03
C HIS A 89 -10.99 -2.28 9.42
N GLY A 90 -10.07 -2.40 10.39
CA GLY A 90 -10.40 -2.76 11.79
C GLY A 90 -10.77 -4.23 11.99
N VAL A 91 -10.64 -5.07 10.96
CA VAL A 91 -10.90 -6.50 11.02
C VAL A 91 -9.58 -7.22 11.32
N SER A 92 -9.21 -7.26 12.60
CA SER A 92 -7.97 -7.94 13.01
C SER A 92 -8.07 -9.45 12.80
N PRO A 93 -7.21 -10.10 11.99
CA PRO A 93 -7.19 -11.55 11.78
C PRO A 93 -6.94 -12.38 13.05
N LYS A 94 -6.44 -11.75 14.13
CA LYS A 94 -6.31 -12.38 15.45
C LYS A 94 -7.65 -12.40 16.21
N VAL A 95 -8.52 -11.43 15.94
CA VAL A 95 -9.85 -11.29 16.53
C VAL A 95 -10.93 -11.89 15.62
N THR A 96 -10.65 -11.99 14.31
CA THR A 96 -11.59 -12.59 13.36
C THR A 96 -11.60 -14.10 13.47
N SER A 97 -12.78 -14.68 13.22
CA SER A 97 -13.04 -16.10 13.34
C SER A 97 -12.01 -16.92 12.55
N MET A 98 -11.68 -18.12 13.07
CA MET A 98 -10.89 -19.12 12.34
C MET A 98 -11.40 -19.34 10.91
N ALA A 99 -12.70 -19.15 10.68
CA ALA A 99 -13.32 -19.19 9.36
C ALA A 99 -12.73 -18.15 8.40
N LEU A 100 -12.59 -16.87 8.78
CA LEU A 100 -12.03 -15.84 7.89
C LEU A 100 -10.58 -16.17 7.50
N LYS A 101 -9.76 -16.59 8.46
CA LYS A 101 -8.37 -16.98 8.20
C LYS A 101 -8.29 -18.16 7.23
N LYS A 102 -9.19 -19.14 7.36
CA LYS A 102 -9.30 -20.29 6.46
C LYS A 102 -9.77 -19.86 5.07
N SER A 103 -10.77 -18.98 4.97
CA SER A 103 -11.27 -18.44 3.71
C SER A 103 -10.22 -17.65 2.95
N ILE A 104 -9.44 -16.79 3.62
CA ILE A 104 -8.33 -16.06 2.98
C ILE A 104 -7.24 -17.02 2.51
N ASN A 105 -6.91 -18.07 3.28
CA ASN A 105 -5.90 -19.04 2.87
C ASN A 105 -6.35 -19.90 1.67
N ARG A 106 -7.66 -20.10 1.50
CA ARG A 106 -8.28 -20.78 0.34
C ARG A 106 -8.39 -19.90 -0.90
N LEU A 107 -8.12 -18.61 -0.79
CA LEU A 107 -8.18 -17.70 -1.91
C LEU A 107 -7.02 -17.99 -2.86
N GLU A 108 -7.36 -18.41 -4.08
CA GLU A 108 -6.42 -18.78 -5.14
C GLU A 108 -6.16 -17.63 -6.12
N TRP A 109 -6.70 -16.44 -5.87
CA TRP A 109 -6.50 -15.28 -6.73
C TRP A 109 -5.04 -14.92 -6.80
N ASP A 110 -4.53 -14.82 -8.02
CA ASP A 110 -3.27 -14.18 -8.36
C ASP A 110 -3.52 -12.75 -8.86
N GLY A 111 -2.44 -12.08 -9.27
CA GLY A 111 -2.51 -10.77 -9.88
C GLY A 111 -3.45 -10.78 -11.08
N GLU A 112 -3.31 -11.73 -11.99
CA GLU A 112 -4.13 -11.79 -13.19
C GLU A 112 -5.63 -11.85 -12.88
N TYR A 113 -6.03 -12.67 -11.91
CA TYR A 113 -7.40 -12.75 -11.43
C TYR A 113 -7.88 -11.37 -10.92
N LEU A 114 -7.05 -10.72 -10.10
CA LEU A 114 -7.29 -9.37 -9.57
C LEU A 114 -7.35 -8.28 -10.63
N TRP A 115 -7.02 -8.52 -11.90
CA TRP A 115 -7.11 -7.51 -12.97
C TRP A 115 -8.19 -7.86 -14.00
N LYS A 116 -8.43 -9.14 -14.27
CA LYS A 116 -9.36 -9.59 -15.31
C LYS A 116 -10.82 -9.65 -14.88
N HIS A 117 -11.10 -10.00 -13.62
CA HIS A 117 -12.47 -10.27 -13.20
C HIS A 117 -13.23 -9.01 -12.82
N SER A 118 -14.52 -8.97 -13.13
CA SER A 118 -15.42 -7.88 -12.75
C SER A 118 -15.67 -7.84 -11.23
N LYS A 119 -16.16 -6.69 -10.75
CA LYS A 119 -16.62 -6.54 -9.35
C LYS A 119 -17.58 -7.65 -8.94
N HIS A 120 -18.56 -7.94 -9.81
CA HIS A 120 -19.61 -8.91 -9.53
C HIS A 120 -19.06 -10.33 -9.41
N GLU A 121 -18.11 -10.73 -10.26
CA GLU A 121 -17.50 -12.06 -10.20
C GLU A 121 -16.68 -12.23 -8.92
N MET A 122 -15.88 -11.22 -8.56
CA MET A 122 -15.11 -11.22 -7.32
C MET A 122 -16.01 -11.30 -6.09
N GLN A 123 -17.12 -10.56 -6.07
CA GLN A 123 -18.10 -10.60 -5.00
C GLN A 123 -18.74 -11.98 -4.85
N ARG A 124 -19.14 -12.60 -5.97
CA ARG A 124 -19.72 -13.96 -5.97
C ARG A 124 -18.72 -14.96 -5.38
N TYR A 125 -17.48 -14.94 -5.86
CA TYR A 125 -16.44 -15.85 -5.37
C TYR A 125 -16.15 -15.67 -3.87
N LEU A 126 -16.05 -14.42 -3.38
CA LEU A 126 -15.86 -14.17 -1.95
C LEU A 126 -17.08 -14.63 -1.13
N LYS A 127 -18.30 -14.48 -1.65
CA LYS A 127 -19.50 -14.98 -0.98
C LYS A 127 -19.47 -16.50 -0.84
N ASP A 128 -19.04 -17.21 -1.89
CA ASP A 128 -18.89 -18.67 -1.89
C ASP A 128 -17.81 -19.15 -0.90
N LEU A 129 -16.80 -18.30 -0.63
CA LEU A 129 -15.80 -18.53 0.41
C LEU A 129 -16.30 -18.19 1.84
N GLY A 130 -17.55 -17.75 1.99
CA GLY A 130 -18.17 -17.45 3.29
C GLY A 130 -17.84 -16.07 3.84
N PHE A 131 -17.41 -15.12 3.00
CA PHE A 131 -17.28 -13.72 3.42
C PHE A 131 -18.67 -13.07 3.52
N SER A 132 -18.82 -12.12 4.45
CA SER A 132 -20.08 -11.38 4.61
C SER A 132 -20.34 -10.47 3.41
N GLU A 133 -21.61 -10.20 3.11
CA GLU A 133 -22.01 -9.34 1.99
C GLU A 133 -21.42 -7.93 2.09
N ALA A 134 -21.36 -7.36 3.29
CA ALA A 134 -20.73 -6.06 3.52
C ALA A 134 -19.24 -6.09 3.16
N THR A 135 -18.52 -7.12 3.60
CA THR A 135 -17.09 -7.31 3.30
C THR A 135 -16.84 -7.53 1.82
N THR A 136 -17.61 -8.40 1.15
CA THR A 136 -17.45 -8.65 -0.28
C THR A 136 -17.73 -7.39 -1.10
N THR A 137 -18.72 -6.60 -0.67
CA THR A 137 -19.08 -5.34 -1.32
C THR A 137 -17.98 -4.31 -1.22
N LEU A 138 -17.43 -4.13 -0.01
CA LEU A 138 -16.36 -3.18 0.27
C LEU A 138 -15.07 -3.56 -0.46
N LEU A 139 -14.59 -4.79 -0.28
CA LEU A 139 -13.36 -5.27 -0.91
C LEU A 139 -13.45 -5.23 -2.45
N GLY A 140 -14.58 -5.65 -3.02
CA GLY A 140 -14.78 -5.60 -4.47
C GLY A 140 -14.81 -4.18 -5.03
N ARG A 141 -15.36 -3.21 -4.28
CA ARG A 141 -15.34 -1.79 -4.67
C ARG A 141 -13.91 -1.26 -4.65
N ASP A 142 -13.18 -1.48 -3.55
CA ASP A 142 -11.84 -0.93 -3.37
C ASP A 142 -10.83 -1.53 -4.38
N ILE A 143 -10.98 -2.82 -4.73
CA ILE A 143 -10.20 -3.45 -5.80
C ILE A 143 -10.42 -2.72 -7.14
N VAL A 144 -11.68 -2.49 -7.53
CA VAL A 144 -11.99 -1.82 -8.79
C VAL A 144 -11.49 -0.37 -8.79
N GLU A 145 -11.68 0.35 -7.69
CA GLU A 145 -11.21 1.72 -7.57
C GLU A 145 -9.67 1.80 -7.69
N ALA A 146 -8.95 0.88 -7.04
CA ALA A 146 -7.50 0.80 -7.13
C ALA A 146 -7.02 0.50 -8.57
N ARG A 147 -7.71 -0.38 -9.30
CA ARG A 147 -7.41 -0.62 -10.74
C ARG A 147 -7.58 0.64 -11.56
N THR A 148 -8.73 1.32 -11.43
CA THR A 148 -9.03 2.53 -12.20
C THR A 148 -8.00 3.62 -11.93
N ARG A 149 -7.64 3.85 -10.65
CA ARG A 149 -6.58 4.82 -10.30
C ARG A 149 -5.25 4.46 -10.93
N PHE A 150 -4.85 3.18 -10.91
CA PHE A 150 -3.61 2.74 -11.52
C PHE A 150 -3.60 2.91 -13.05
N GLU A 151 -4.72 2.61 -13.73
CA GLU A 151 -4.85 2.83 -15.17
C GLU A 151 -4.75 4.31 -15.52
N VAL A 152 -5.46 5.18 -14.78
CA VAL A 152 -5.38 6.64 -14.95
C VAL A 152 -3.96 7.13 -14.72
N TRP A 153 -3.30 6.70 -13.63
CA TRP A 153 -1.92 7.10 -13.35
C TRP A 153 -0.96 6.63 -14.44
N ARG A 154 -1.12 5.40 -14.94
CA ARG A 154 -0.33 4.86 -16.05
C ARG A 154 -0.51 5.69 -17.33
N LEU A 155 -1.73 6.15 -17.61
CA LEU A 155 -2.01 7.03 -18.75
C LEU A 155 -1.35 8.40 -18.57
N VAL A 156 -1.46 9.01 -17.38
CA VAL A 156 -0.82 10.28 -17.06
C VAL A 156 0.70 10.19 -17.22
N VAL A 157 1.33 9.14 -16.71
CA VAL A 157 2.79 8.92 -16.86
C VAL A 157 3.19 8.78 -18.33
N LYS A 158 2.43 8.02 -19.13
CA LYS A 158 2.68 7.92 -20.57
C LYS A 158 2.58 9.27 -21.27
N LEU A 159 1.57 10.07 -20.93
CA LEU A 159 1.38 11.41 -21.47
C LEU A 159 2.55 12.31 -21.12
N LEU A 160 2.96 12.37 -19.85
CA LEU A 160 4.10 13.18 -19.40
C LEU A 160 5.40 12.78 -20.11
N LEU A 161 5.66 11.47 -20.25
CA LEU A 161 6.81 10.98 -21.00
C LEU A 161 6.77 11.39 -22.48
N SER A 162 5.59 11.31 -23.12
CA SER A 162 5.44 11.73 -24.52
C SER A 162 5.71 13.23 -24.69
N VAL A 163 5.23 14.07 -23.78
CA VAL A 163 5.49 15.52 -23.79
C VAL A 163 6.98 15.82 -23.58
N ALA A 164 7.61 15.16 -22.62
CA ALA A 164 9.04 15.33 -22.35
C ALA A 164 9.91 14.97 -23.56
N LEU A 165 9.56 13.89 -24.28
CA LEU A 165 10.25 13.49 -25.51
C LEU A 165 10.10 14.50 -26.64
N VAL A 166 8.90 15.07 -26.81
CA VAL A 166 8.66 16.12 -27.82
C VAL A 166 9.47 17.37 -27.51
N LEU A 167 9.46 17.83 -26.26
CA LEU A 167 10.25 19.00 -25.84
C LEU A 167 11.76 18.77 -26.04
N LEU A 168 12.24 17.56 -25.73
CA LEU A 168 13.64 17.19 -25.96
C LEU A 168 13.99 17.23 -27.45
N ALA A 169 13.13 16.68 -28.31
CA ALA A 169 13.33 16.71 -29.76
C ALA A 169 13.37 18.14 -30.31
N VAL A 170 12.46 19.01 -29.86
CA VAL A 170 12.44 20.44 -30.23
C VAL A 170 13.73 21.13 -29.79
N TYR A 171 14.17 20.88 -28.56
CA TYR A 171 15.41 21.47 -28.03
C TYR A 171 16.65 21.02 -28.83
N VAL A 172 16.77 19.73 -29.13
CA VAL A 172 17.88 19.20 -29.94
C VAL A 172 17.84 19.77 -31.36
N GLY A 173 16.65 19.83 -31.99
CA GLY A 173 16.49 20.43 -33.32
C GLY A 173 16.89 21.91 -33.35
N TYR A 174 16.53 22.66 -32.31
CA TYR A 174 16.97 24.06 -32.15
C TYR A 174 18.49 24.16 -32.03
N GLN A 175 19.13 23.35 -31.18
CA GLN A 175 20.60 23.38 -31.04
C GLN A 175 21.34 23.07 -32.34
N LEU A 176 20.81 22.16 -33.18
CA LEU A 176 21.41 21.82 -34.46
C LEU A 176 21.24 22.89 -35.53
N LEU A 177 20.18 23.70 -35.47
CA LEU A 177 19.92 24.76 -36.47
C LEU A 177 20.71 26.05 -36.19
N TYR A 178 21.10 26.28 -34.95
CA TYR A 178 21.75 27.52 -34.50
C TYR A 178 23.24 27.33 -34.12
N GLN A 179 23.84 26.22 -34.52
CA GLN A 179 25.30 25.99 -34.51
C GLN A 179 25.83 26.05 -35.94
#